data_AF-A0A5Q0UN16-F1
#
_entry.id   AF-A0A5Q0UN16-F1
#
_cell.length_a   1.000
_cell.length_b   1.000
_cell.length_c   1.000
_cell.angle_alpha   90.00
_cell.angle_beta   90.00
_cell.angle_gamma   90.00
#
_symmetry.space_group_name_H-M   'P 1'
#
loop_
_entity.id
_entity.type
_entity.pdbx_description
1 polymer ?
#
loop_
_entity_poly.entity_id
_entity_poly.type
_entity_poly.pdbx_seq_one_letter_code
_entity_poly.pdbx_strand_id
1 'polypeptide(L)' 'MATTSSKTDMSVGLGLLFSIVAVVASVATGVFGYSYALEHARAVQVNGGIAFGVAMLAAGLAIVAIHAFDD' A
#
# COMPACT_ATOMS: atom_id res chain seq x y z
N MET A 1 -2.02 11.20 29.48
CA MET A 1 -2.82 9.98 29.20
C MET A 1 -3.69 10.11 27.96
N ALA A 2 -4.43 11.21 27.74
CA ALA A 2 -5.23 11.35 26.51
C ALA A 2 -4.38 11.41 25.22
N THR A 3 -3.20 12.04 25.27
CA THR A 3 -2.30 12.21 24.11
C THR A 3 -1.60 10.92 23.68
N THR A 4 -1.22 10.05 24.62
CA THR A 4 -0.61 8.74 24.32
C THR A 4 -1.63 7.79 23.69
N SER A 5 -2.86 7.75 24.21
CA SER A 5 -3.95 6.96 23.60
C SER A 5 -4.22 7.36 22.16
N SER A 6 -4.27 8.67 21.87
CA SER A 6 -4.52 9.18 20.51
C SER A 6 -3.41 8.80 19.52
N LYS A 7 -2.15 8.69 19.97
CA LYS A 7 -1.03 8.28 19.13
C LYS A 7 -1.08 6.79 18.81
N THR A 8 -1.31 5.94 19.82
CA THR A 8 -1.47 4.51 19.60
C THR A 8 -2.62 4.22 18.62
N ASP A 9 -3.75 4.91 18.76
CA ASP A 9 -4.88 4.78 17.83
C ASP A 9 -4.51 5.18 16.38
N MET A 10 -3.69 6.23 16.21
CA MET A 10 -3.17 6.65 14.90
C MET A 10 -2.18 5.64 14.32
N SER A 11 -1.25 5.11 15.12
CA SER A 11 -0.29 4.07 14.70
C SER A 11 -1.02 2.87 14.08
N VAL A 12 -2.01 2.35 14.82
CA VAL A 12 -2.81 1.20 14.39
C VAL A 12 -3.68 1.54 13.19
N GLY A 13 -4.40 2.67 13.25
CA GLY A 13 -5.36 3.07 12.21
C GLY A 13 -4.70 3.35 10.86
N LEU A 14 -3.67 4.21 10.82
CA LEU A 14 -2.96 4.52 9.58
C LEU A 14 -2.11 3.32 9.12
N GLY A 15 -1.49 2.59 10.04
CA GLY A 15 -0.73 1.37 9.73
C GLY A 15 -1.60 0.34 9.01
N LEU A 16 -2.81 0.07 9.50
CA LEU A 16 -3.78 -0.81 8.86
C LEU A 16 -4.25 -0.27 7.51
N LEU A 17 -4.64 1.01 7.45
CA LEU A 17 -5.14 1.63 6.21
C LEU A 17 -4.12 1.48 5.08
N PHE A 18 -2.87 1.88 5.32
CA PHE A 18 -1.83 1.81 4.32
C PHE A 18 -1.43 0.37 3.98
N SER A 19 -1.47 -0.55 4.95
CA SER A 19 -1.24 -1.97 4.68
C SER A 19 -2.32 -2.56 3.76
N ILE A 20 -3.59 -2.20 3.97
CA ILE A 20 -4.69 -2.63 3.10
C ILE A 20 -4.50 -2.09 1.68
N VAL A 21 -4.17 -0.79 1.55
CA VAL A 21 -3.88 -0.18 0.24
C VAL A 21 -2.71 -0.88 -0.44
N ALA A 22 -1.65 -1.20 0.30
CA ALA A 22 -0.49 -1.92 -0.23
C ALA A 22 -0.86 -3.30 -0.78
N VAL A 23 -1.69 -4.06 -0.05
CA VAL A 23 -2.17 -5.38 -0.48
C VAL A 23 -3.04 -5.27 -1.73
N VAL A 24 -4.01 -4.35 -1.76
CA VAL A 24 -4.89 -4.17 -2.93
C VAL A 24 -4.07 -3.77 -4.17
N ALA A 25 -3.12 -2.85 -4.01
CA ALA A 25 -2.23 -2.43 -5.10
C ALA A 25 -1.32 -3.57 -5.58
N SER A 26 -0.82 -4.41 -4.67
CA SER A 26 -0.04 -5.60 -5.02
C SER A 26 -0.85 -6.62 -5.83
N VAL A 27 -2.11 -6.85 -5.45
CA VAL A 27 -3.03 -7.70 -6.22
C VAL A 27 -3.26 -7.09 -7.61
N ALA A 28 -3.46 -5.78 -7.71
CA ALA A 28 -3.61 -5.09 -8.99
C ALA A 28 -2.38 -5.24 -9.89
N THR A 29 -1.15 -5.21 -9.34
CA THR A 29 0.07 -5.55 -10.11
C THR A 29 -0.02 -6.94 -10.73
N GLY A 30 -0.46 -7.93 -9.96
CA GLY A 30 -0.65 -9.30 -10.44
C GLY A 30 -1.71 -9.40 -11.54
N VAL A 31 -2.86 -8.74 -11.37
CA VAL A 31 -3.94 -8.70 -12.35
C VAL A 31 -3.46 -8.08 -13.66
N PHE A 32 -2.79 -6.93 -13.61
CA PHE A 32 -2.24 -6.30 -14.81
C PHE A 32 -1.14 -7.15 -15.45
N GLY A 33 -0.29 -7.82 -14.66
CA GLY A 33 0.69 -8.77 -15.18
C GLY A 33 0.04 -9.92 -15.96
N TYR A 34 -1.03 -10.50 -15.43
CA TYR A 34 -1.80 -11.54 -16.11
C TYR A 34 -2.45 -11.02 -17.40
N SER A 35 -3.14 -9.88 -17.35
CA SER A 35 -3.75 -9.27 -18.53
C SER A 35 -2.72 -8.93 -19.60
N TYR A 36 -1.53 -8.44 -19.21
CA TYR A 36 -0.44 -8.20 -20.16
C TYR A 36 0.04 -9.49 -20.84
N ALA A 37 0.11 -10.60 -20.12
CA ALA A 37 0.49 -11.89 -20.70
C ALA A 37 -0.52 -12.40 -21.75
N LEU A 38 -1.79 -12.00 -21.65
CA LEU A 38 -2.81 -12.33 -22.65
C LEU A 38 -2.81 -11.34 -23.82
N GLU A 39 -2.83 -10.04 -23.51
CA GLU A 39 -3.14 -8.99 -24.49
C GLU A 39 -1.89 -8.36 -25.12
N HIS A 40 -0.72 -8.50 -24.49
CA HIS A 40 0.55 -7.90 -24.90
C HIS A 40 0.49 -6.36 -25.05
N ALA A 41 -0.51 -5.72 -24.45
CA ALA A 41 -0.74 -4.29 -24.53
C ALA A 41 0.17 -3.52 -23.56
N ARG A 42 1.05 -2.66 -24.09
CA ARG A 42 1.99 -1.84 -23.28
C ARG A 42 1.31 -1.04 -22.17
N ALA A 43 0.10 -0.53 -22.42
CA ALA A 43 -0.65 0.25 -21.43
C ALA A 43 -0.91 -0.56 -20.14
N VAL A 44 -1.21 -1.86 -20.27
CA VAL A 44 -1.45 -2.76 -19.13
C VAL A 44 -0.17 -2.99 -18.33
N GLN A 45 0.97 -3.14 -19.00
CA GLN A 45 2.28 -3.25 -18.33
C GLN A 45 2.59 -1.99 -17.50
N VAL A 46 2.33 -0.80 -18.06
CA VAL A 46 2.52 0.48 -17.36
C VAL A 46 1.62 0.55 -16.13
N ASN A 47 0.34 0.17 -16.26
CA ASN A 47 -0.58 0.13 -15.12
C ASN A 47 -0.10 -0.82 -14.02
N GLY A 48 0.45 -1.99 -14.39
CA GLY A 48 1.08 -2.92 -13.44
C GLY A 48 2.25 -2.30 -12.68
N GLY A 49 3.12 -1.58 -13.37
CA GLY A 49 4.24 -0.84 -12.75
C GLY A 49 3.78 0.28 -11.80
N ILE A 50 2.73 1.02 -12.18
CA ILE A 50 2.12 2.04 -11.30
C ILE A 50 1.54 1.39 -10.05
N ALA A 51 0.76 0.30 -10.21
CA ALA A 51 0.20 -0.43 -9.09
C ALA A 51 1.29 -0.94 -8.13
N PHE A 52 2.41 -1.42 -8.67
CA PHE A 52 3.56 -1.85 -7.86
C PHE A 52 4.17 -0.67 -7.08
N GLY A 53 4.37 0.47 -7.73
CA GLY A 53 4.86 1.69 -7.09
C GLY A 53 3.95 2.15 -5.95
N VAL A 54 2.63 2.14 -6.17
CA VAL A 54 1.62 2.44 -5.13
C VAL A 54 1.72 1.45 -3.97
N ALA A 55 1.88 0.16 -4.26
CA ALA A 55 2.01 -0.86 -3.21
C ALA A 55 3.23 -0.61 -2.32
N MET A 56 4.39 -0.32 -2.92
CA MET A 56 5.62 -0.03 -2.18
C MET A 56 5.52 1.26 -1.37
N LEU A 57 4.95 2.32 -1.95
CA LEU A 57 4.75 3.59 -1.24
C LEU A 57 3.80 3.43 -0.06
N ALA A 58 2.66 2.74 -0.25
CA ALA A 58 1.72 2.47 0.82
C ALA A 58 2.35 1.61 1.92
N ALA A 59 3.09 0.56 1.56
CA ALA A 59 3.81 -0.26 2.54
C ALA A 59 4.82 0.56 3.35
N GLY A 60 5.58 1.45 2.69
CA GLY A 60 6.49 2.37 3.38
C GLY A 60 5.76 3.31 4.34
N LEU A 61 4.64 3.90 3.91
CA LEU A 61 3.81 4.76 4.74
C LEU A 61 3.21 4.02 5.94
N ALA A 62 2.87 2.74 5.81
CA ALA A 62 2.42 1.91 6.92
C ALA A 62 3.52 1.78 8.00
N ILE A 63 4.75 1.50 7.59
CA ILE A 63 5.90 1.39 8.50
C ILE A 63 6.17 2.73 9.19
N VAL A 64 6.13 3.83 8.44
CA VAL A 64 6.31 5.19 8.97
C VAL A 64 5.21 5.52 9.97
N ALA A 65 3.95 5.22 9.67
CA ALA A 65 2.83 5.46 10.57
C ALA A 65 3.01 4.71 11.90
N ILE A 66 3.45 3.45 11.85
CA ILE A 66 3.73 2.69 13.06
C ILE A 66 4.87 3.36 13.84
N HIS A 67 6.03 3.60 13.23
CA HIS A 67 7.19 4.16 13.95
C HIS A 67 7.00 5.60 14.44
N ALA A 68 6.19 6.41 13.75
CA ALA A 68 5.99 7.82 14.12
C ALA A 68 4.97 8.01 15.26
N PHE A 69 4.12 7.03 15.50
CA PHE A 69 3.01 7.12 16.45
C PHE A 69 2.96 5.99 17.49
N ASP A 70 3.85 4.99 17.40
CA ASP A 70 4.10 4.00 18.45
C ASP A 70 5.11 4.61 19.43
N ASP A 71 4.61 5.09 20.57
CA ASP A 71 5.38 5.68 21.68
C ASP A 71 5.92 4.59 22.63
#